data_AF-A0A357VVI3-F1
#
_entry.id   AF-A0A357VVI3-F1
#
_cell.length_a   1.000
_cell.length_b   1.000
_cell.length_c   1.000
_cell.angle_alpha   90.00
_cell.angle_beta   90.00
_cell.angle_gamma   90.00
#
_symmetry.space_group_name_H-M   'P 1'
#
loop_
_entity.id
_entity.type
_entity.pdbx_description
1 polymer ?
#
loop_
_entity_poly.entity_id
_entity_poly.type
_entity_poly.pdbx_seq_one_letter_code
_entity_poly.pdbx_strand_id
1 'polypeptide(L)'
;LPIYYDFKIFLNQQKEESYDIVYCDPMFENPQYKSSSINPLREFARYDKITQDDLEKMVKIAKKKVVIKARSNDSVWNLYNFDKKIGSKKSGVFFGVIEK
;
A
#
# COMPACT_ATOMS: atom_id res chain seq x y z
N LEU A 1 4.35 20.51 0.55
CA LEU A 1 4.96 20.34 -0.78
C LEU A 1 5.01 18.85 -1.10
N PRO A 2 4.72 18.43 -2.34
CA PRO A 2 4.93 17.04 -2.73
C PRO A 2 6.43 16.69 -2.64
N ILE A 3 6.72 15.49 -2.17
CA ILE A 3 8.09 14.96 -2.07
C ILE A 3 8.32 14.07 -3.29
N TYR A 4 9.37 14.35 -4.08
CA TYR A 4 9.80 13.46 -5.16
C TYR A 4 10.90 12.53 -4.65
N TYR A 5 10.51 11.32 -4.25
CA TYR A 5 11.42 10.35 -3.64
C TYR A 5 10.92 8.91 -3.84
N ASP A 6 11.84 7.95 -3.87
CA ASP A 6 11.49 6.54 -3.82
C ASP A 6 10.97 6.19 -2.42
N PHE A 7 9.77 5.60 -2.33
CA PHE A 7 9.15 5.37 -1.03
C PHE A 7 9.95 4.37 -0.17
N LYS A 8 10.61 3.37 -0.77
CA LYS A 8 11.38 2.37 -0.03
C LYS A 8 12.59 3.03 0.62
N ILE A 9 13.27 3.92 -0.11
CA ILE A 9 14.37 4.73 0.45
C ILE A 9 13.82 5.70 1.51
N PHE A 10 12.68 6.34 1.25
CA PHE A 10 12.04 7.27 2.18
C PHE A 10 11.78 6.62 3.54
N LEU A 11 11.16 5.44 3.54
CA LEU A 11 10.81 4.69 4.75
C LEU A 11 12.03 4.41 5.64
N ASN A 12 13.20 4.12 5.04
CA ASN A 12 14.44 3.85 5.78
C ASN A 12 14.98 5.07 6.54
N GLN A 13 14.60 6.29 6.15
CA GLN A 13 15.11 7.54 6.71
C GLN A 13 14.22 8.13 7.80
N GLN A 14 13.01 7.61 7.95
CA GLN A 14 12.05 8.16 8.90
C GLN A 14 12.29 7.62 10.31
N LYS A 15 12.02 8.49 11.29
CA LYS A 15 12.02 8.10 12.70
C LYS A 15 10.79 7.26 13.02
N GLU A 16 10.90 6.43 14.05
CA GLU A 16 9.75 5.71 14.60
C GLU A 16 8.65 6.69 15.03
N GLU A 17 7.38 6.33 14.83
CA GLU A 17 6.20 7.12 15.23
C GLU A 17 6.17 8.58 14.73
N SER A 18 6.86 8.85 13.63
CA SER A 18 6.93 10.19 13.03
C SER A 18 5.65 10.60 12.29
N TYR A 19 4.75 9.65 12.03
CA TYR A 19 3.47 9.89 11.36
C TYR A 19 2.32 9.31 12.16
N ASP A 20 1.22 10.03 12.31
CA ASP A 20 0.00 9.50 12.94
C ASP A 20 -0.51 8.25 12.22
N ILE A 21 -0.58 8.31 10.90
CA ILE A 21 -1.12 7.28 10.02
C ILE A 21 -0.23 7.18 8.77
N VAL A 22 0.05 5.96 8.34
CA VAL A 22 0.66 5.69 7.02
C VAL A 22 -0.40 5.09 6.10
N TYR A 23 -0.58 5.67 4.92
CA TYR A 23 -1.50 5.17 3.89
C TYR A 23 -0.72 4.79 2.63
N CYS A 24 -0.96 3.60 2.09
CA CYS A 24 -0.34 3.13 0.87
C CYS A 24 -1.40 2.64 -0.14
N ASP A 25 -1.35 3.18 -1.36
CA ASP A 25 -2.19 2.79 -2.50
C ASP A 25 -1.27 2.41 -3.66
N PRO A 26 -0.62 1.24 -3.59
CA PRO A 26 0.25 0.78 -4.67
C PRO A 26 -0.59 0.50 -5.92
N MET A 27 0.09 0.48 -7.07
CA MET A 27 -0.51 -0.09 -8.27
C MET A 27 -0.89 -1.55 -8.00
N PHE A 28 -2.12 -1.94 -8.34
CA PHE A 28 -2.60 -3.30 -8.13
C PHE A 28 -1.73 -4.33 -8.87
N GLU A 29 -1.39 -5.43 -8.19
CA GLU A 29 -0.67 -6.55 -8.81
C GLU A 29 -1.50 -7.19 -9.92
N ASN A 30 -2.82 -7.23 -9.73
CA ASN A 30 -3.78 -7.80 -10.66
C ASN A 30 -4.64 -6.69 -11.29
N PRO A 31 -4.13 -5.99 -12.33
CA PRO A 31 -4.86 -4.91 -12.95
C PRO A 31 -6.09 -5.42 -13.72
N GLN A 32 -7.20 -4.69 -13.64
CA GLN A 32 -8.35 -4.91 -14.52
C GLN A 32 -8.24 -4.04 -15.78
N TYR A 33 -8.31 -4.67 -16.95
CA TYR A 33 -8.12 -4.03 -18.25
C TYR A 33 -9.40 -3.44 -18.86
N LYS A 34 -10.58 -3.79 -18.34
CA LYS A 34 -11.88 -3.49 -18.97
C LYS A 34 -12.28 -2.00 -18.94
N SER A 35 -11.59 -1.15 -18.18
CA SER A 35 -11.97 0.27 -18.05
C SER A 35 -10.88 1.14 -17.40
N SER A 36 -9.66 1.22 -17.95
CA SER A 36 -8.66 2.12 -17.34
C SER A 36 -8.10 3.15 -18.30
N SER A 37 -8.53 4.40 -18.10
CA SER A 37 -7.93 5.62 -18.64
C SER A 37 -6.42 5.74 -18.34
N ILE A 38 -5.92 4.91 -17.41
CA ILE A 38 -4.52 4.78 -17.03
C ILE A 38 -3.71 3.83 -17.92
N ASN A 39 -4.34 3.14 -18.89
CA ASN A 39 -3.66 2.19 -19.79
C ASN A 39 -2.39 2.76 -20.43
N PRO A 40 -2.37 4.02 -20.94
CA PRO A 40 -1.15 4.61 -21.49
C PRO A 40 -0.02 4.82 -20.45
N LEU A 41 -0.36 4.97 -19.17
CA LEU A 41 0.60 5.18 -18.08
C LEU A 41 1.12 3.85 -17.50
N ARG A 42 0.53 2.71 -17.86
CA ARG A 42 0.93 1.39 -17.36
C ARG A 42 2.31 0.96 -17.83
N GLU A 43 2.73 1.34 -19.03
CA GLU A 43 4.07 1.03 -19.54
C GLU A 43 5.18 1.73 -18.74
N PHE A 44 4.85 2.85 -18.10
CA PHE A 44 5.79 3.63 -17.27
C PHE A 44 5.67 3.30 -15.78
N ALA A 45 4.68 2.49 -15.39
CA ALA A 45 4.44 2.15 -13.99
C ALA A 45 5.54 1.22 -13.46
N ARG A 46 6.06 1.53 -12.26
CA ARG A 46 6.87 0.59 -11.49
C ARG A 46 5.92 -0.42 -10.85
N TYR A 47 6.09 -1.69 -11.21
CA TYR A 47 5.30 -2.82 -10.67
C TYR A 47 5.94 -3.42 -9.41
N ASP A 48 6.79 -2.65 -8.73
CA ASP A 48 7.42 -3.11 -7.50
C ASP A 48 6.34 -3.39 -6.45
N LYS A 49 6.31 -4.64 -6.00
CA LYS A 49 5.35 -5.07 -5.00
C LYS A 49 5.75 -4.51 -3.63
N ILE A 50 4.73 -4.31 -2.81
CA ILE A 50 4.93 -4.17 -1.37
C ILE A 50 5.54 -5.47 -0.87
N THR A 51 6.63 -5.38 -0.10
CA THR A 51 7.25 -6.50 0.59
C THR A 51 6.85 -6.49 2.06
N GLN A 52 7.13 -7.59 2.78
CA GLN A 52 6.96 -7.62 4.23
C GLN A 52 7.83 -6.55 4.93
N ASP A 53 9.08 -6.37 4.48
CA ASP A 53 10.00 -5.34 5.00
C ASP A 53 9.46 -3.91 4.80
N ASP A 54 8.79 -3.64 3.67
CA ASP A 54 8.11 -2.34 3.47
C ASP A 54 7.02 -2.13 4.53
N LEU A 55 6.20 -3.15 4.80
CA LEU A 55 5.12 -3.08 5.78
C LEU A 55 5.65 -2.90 7.20
N GLU A 56 6.70 -3.62 7.58
CA GLU A 56 7.36 -3.49 8.87
C GLU A 56 7.88 -2.07 9.08
N LYS A 57 8.47 -1.45 8.04
CA LYS A 57 8.91 -0.05 8.09
C LYS A 57 7.75 0.93 8.16
N MET A 58 6.67 0.70 7.41
CA MET A 58 5.46 1.51 7.52
C MET A 58 4.87 1.46 8.94
N VAL A 59 4.81 0.27 9.56
CA VAL A 59 4.33 0.09 10.93
C VAL A 59 5.25 0.79 11.92
N LYS A 60 6.57 0.67 11.76
CA LYS A 60 7.56 1.36 12.59
C LYS A 60 7.33 2.88 12.61
N ILE A 61 7.15 3.50 11.45
CA ILE A 61 7.05 4.96 11.36
C ILE A 61 5.65 5.48 11.73
N ALA A 62 4.64 4.60 11.72
CA ALA A 62 3.28 4.93 12.13
C ALA A 62 3.15 4.96 13.66
N LYS A 63 2.35 5.91 14.15
CA LYS A 63 2.00 6.03 15.56
C LYS A 63 0.70 5.31 15.91
N LYS A 64 -0.27 5.30 15.00
CA LYS A 64 -1.62 4.73 15.26
C LYS A 64 -1.97 3.58 14.35
N LYS A 65 -1.72 3.71 13.04
CA LYS A 65 -2.07 2.65 12.08
C LYS A 65 -1.42 2.79 10.71
N VAL A 66 -1.37 1.67 10.02
CA VAL A 66 -1.06 1.57 8.60
C VAL A 66 -2.32 1.13 7.85
N VAL A 67 -2.61 1.77 6.72
CA VAL A 67 -3.73 1.43 5.84
C VAL A 67 -3.21 1.12 4.44
N ILE A 68 -3.46 -0.09 3.96
CA ILE A 68 -3.03 -0.55 2.64
C ILE A 68 -4.24 -0.81 1.76
N LYS A 69 -4.30 -0.16 0.60
CA LYS A 69 -5.32 -0.45 -0.42
C LYS A 69 -4.81 -1.54 -1.36
N ALA A 70 -5.63 -2.57 -1.56
CA ALA A 70 -5.27 -3.70 -2.43
C ALA A 70 -6.52 -4.38 -3.02
N ARG A 71 -6.32 -5.19 -4.07
CA ARG A 71 -7.36 -6.11 -4.56
C ARG A 71 -7.47 -7.31 -3.66
N SER A 72 -8.64 -7.95 -3.63
CA SER A 72 -8.87 -9.15 -2.80
C SER A 72 -7.89 -10.30 -3.02
N ASN A 73 -7.27 -10.37 -4.22
CA ASN A 73 -6.35 -11.42 -4.66
C ASN A 73 -4.88 -10.95 -4.74
N ASP A 74 -4.54 -9.75 -4.29
CA ASP A 74 -3.14 -9.30 -4.25
C ASP A 74 -2.36 -10.02 -3.14
N SER A 75 -1.05 -10.18 -3.31
CA SER A 75 -0.22 -10.98 -2.41
C SER A 75 -0.04 -10.36 -1.02
N VAL A 76 -0.27 -9.04 -0.91
CA VAL A 76 -0.11 -8.27 0.33
C VAL A 76 -0.87 -8.85 1.53
N TRP A 77 -2.01 -9.51 1.31
CA TRP A 77 -2.80 -10.12 2.38
C TRP A 77 -2.06 -11.25 3.13
N ASN A 78 -1.00 -11.79 2.53
CA ASN A 78 -0.17 -12.84 3.13
C ASN A 78 1.11 -12.29 3.77
N LEU A 79 1.38 -10.98 3.63
CA LEU A 79 2.64 -10.37 4.08
C LEU A 79 2.56 -9.84 5.51
N TYR A 80 1.35 -9.67 6.06
CA TYR A 80 1.15 -9.13 7.40
C TYR A 80 -0.22 -9.53 7.97
N ASN A 81 -0.34 -9.51 9.30
CA ASN A 81 -1.61 -9.73 9.98
C ASN A 81 -2.39 -8.42 10.05
N PHE A 82 -3.42 -8.27 9.22
CA PHE A 82 -4.31 -7.10 9.24
C PHE A 82 -5.42 -7.28 10.27
N ASP A 83 -5.59 -6.31 11.17
CA ASP A 83 -6.67 -6.28 12.16
C ASP A 83 -8.05 -6.10 11.51
N LYS A 84 -8.11 -5.36 10.39
CA LYS A 84 -9.34 -5.12 9.65
C LYS A 84 -9.11 -5.23 8.16
N LYS A 85 -10.13 -5.76 7.45
CA LYS A 85 -10.22 -5.74 5.99
C LYS A 85 -11.57 -5.17 5.59
N ILE A 86 -11.58 -3.91 5.16
CA ILE A 86 -12.80 -3.15 4.87
C ILE A 86 -12.85 -2.85 3.37
N GLY A 87 -13.98 -3.07 2.70
CA GLY A 87 -14.08 -2.81 1.27
C GLY A 87 -15.32 -3.40 0.63
N SER A 88 -15.30 -3.49 -0.70
CA SER A 88 -16.44 -3.99 -1.47
C SER A 88 -16.04 -5.17 -2.34
N LYS A 89 -16.77 -6.29 -2.18
CA LYS A 89 -16.67 -7.45 -3.08
C LYS A 89 -17.04 -7.10 -4.52
N LYS A 90 -17.96 -6.14 -4.73
CA LYS A 90 -18.38 -5.70 -6.06
C LYS A 90 -17.27 -4.98 -6.82
N SER A 91 -16.55 -4.08 -6.14
CA SER A 91 -15.41 -3.39 -6.76
C SER A 91 -14.15 -4.26 -6.78
N GLY A 92 -14.05 -5.23 -5.85
CA GLY A 92 -12.86 -6.05 -5.64
C GLY A 92 -11.72 -5.29 -4.93
N VAL A 93 -11.99 -4.10 -4.38
CA VAL A 93 -11.02 -3.25 -3.69
C VAL A 93 -11.28 -3.27 -2.19
N PHE A 94 -10.22 -3.46 -1.42
CA PHE A 94 -10.22 -3.53 0.03
C PHE A 94 -9.09 -2.69 0.63
N PHE A 95 -9.29 -2.32 1.89
CA PHE A 95 -8.34 -1.61 2.73
C PHE A 95 -8.01 -2.53 3.91
N GLY A 96 -6.75 -2.96 3.96
CA GLY A 96 -6.18 -3.63 5.12
C GLY A 96 -5.75 -2.57 6.14
N VAL A 97 -6.14 -2.74 7.41
CA VAL A 97 -5.72 -1.87 8.51
C VAL A 97 -4.87 -2.68 9.48
N ILE A 98 -3.72 -2.13 9.84
CA ILE A 98 -2.86 -2.59 10.92
C ILE A 98 -2.93 -1.51 12.01
N GLU A 99 -3.48 -1.82 13.17
CA GLU A 99 -3.52 -0.91 14.33
C GLU A 99 -2.22 -1.05 15.15
N LYS A 100 -1.79 0.04 15.80
CA LYS A 100 -0.63 0.09 16.70
C LYS A 100 -1.08 0.47 18.11
#